data_AF-A0A940Q2L9-F1
#
_entry.id   AF-A0A940Q2L9-F1
#
_cell.length_a   1.000
_cell.length_b   1.000
_cell.length_c   1.000
_cell.angle_alpha   90.00
_cell.angle_beta   90.00
_cell.angle_gamma   90.00
#
_symmetry.space_group_name_H-M   'P 1'
#
loop_
_entity.id
_entity.type
_entity.pdbx_description
1 polymer ?
#
loop_
_entity_poly.entity_id
_entity_poly.type
_entity_poly.pdbx_seq_one_letter_code
_entity_poly.pdbx_strand_id
1 'polypeptide(L)' 'MAYIISDECISCGACAGECPVNAISEGDGKYVIDA' A
#
# COMPACT_ATOMS: atom_id res chain seq x y z
N MET A 1 3.09 12.65 8.79
CA MET A 1 2.39 12.83 7.50
C MET A 1 1.79 11.48 7.16
N ALA A 2 0.49 11.42 6.89
CA ALA A 2 -0.12 10.19 6.38
C ALA A 2 0.13 10.14 4.86
N TYR A 3 0.68 9.03 4.39
CA TYR A 3 0.82 8.76 2.96
C TYR A 3 -0.43 8.03 2.47
N ILE A 4 -0.78 8.20 1.19
CA ILE A 4 -1.89 7.49 0.57
C ILE A 4 -1.42 6.85 -0.73
N ILE A 5 -1.89 5.63 -1.00
CA ILE A 5 -1.65 4.96 -2.28
C ILE A 5 -2.70 5.47 -3.27
N SER A 6 -2.25 5.96 -4.41
CA SER A 6 -3.10 6.50 -5.47
C SER A 6 -3.89 5.39 -6.17
N ASP A 7 -4.97 5.78 -6.85
CA ASP A 7 -5.83 4.85 -7.60
C ASP A 7 -5.16 4.26 -8.86
N GLU A 8 -3.99 4.76 -9.24
CA GLU A 8 -3.12 4.22 -10.29
C GLU A 8 -2.26 3.03 -9.80
N CYS A 9 -2.49 2.56 -8.57
CA CYS A 9 -1.90 1.33 -8.06
C CYS A 9 -2.25 0.13 -8.97
N ILE A 10 -1.22 -0.57 -9.43
CA ILE A 10 -1.35 -1.76 -10.28
C ILE A 10 -1.27 -3.08 -9.50
N SER A 11 -1.36 -3.03 -8.17
CA SER A 11 -1.29 -4.20 -7.29
C SER A 11 -0.05 -5.08 -7.48
N CYS A 12 1.14 -4.46 -7.64
CA CYS A 12 2.39 -5.19 -7.79
C CYS A 12 3.02 -5.69 -6.47
N GLY A 13 2.57 -5.20 -5.32
CA GLY A 13 3.04 -5.64 -3.99
C GLY A 13 4.46 -5.21 -3.57
N ALA A 14 5.21 -4.51 -4.43
CA ALA A 14 6.58 -4.08 -4.12
C ALA A 14 6.65 -3.18 -2.88
N CYS A 15 5.72 -2.23 -2.75
CA CYS A 15 5.67 -1.32 -1.60
C CYS A 15 5.36 -2.04 -0.28
N ALA A 16 4.54 -3.09 -0.31
CA ALA A 16 4.17 -3.82 0.90
C ALA A 16 5.36 -4.57 1.51
N GLY A 17 6.22 -5.18 0.67
CA GLY A 17 7.43 -5.87 1.14
C GLY A 17 8.53 -4.94 1.65
N GLU A 18 8.59 -3.71 1.14
CA GLU A 18 9.57 -2.71 1.55
C GLU A 18 9.14 -1.93 2.80
N CYS A 19 7.87 -2.05 3.23
CA CYS A 19 7.36 -1.28 4.35
C CYS A 19 7.96 -1.78 5.68
N PRO A 20 8.83 -0.99 6.36
CA PRO A 20 9.54 -1.45 7.56
C PRO A 20 8.61 -1.68 8.76
N VAL A 21 7.41 -1.11 8.70
CA VAL A 21 6.37 -1.19 9.74
C VAL A 21 5.18 -2.04 9.30
N ASN A 22 5.23 -2.67 8.12
CA ASN A 22 4.14 -3.48 7.56
C ASN A 22 2.77 -2.78 7.60
N ALA A 23 2.72 -1.47 7.34
CA ALA A 23 1.50 -0.67 7.36
C ALA A 23 0.71 -0.72 6.03
N ILE A 24 1.16 -1.54 5.06
CA ILE A 24 0.58 -1.60 3.72
C ILE A 24 -0.05 -2.96 3.52
N SER A 25 -1.34 -2.95 3.18
CA SER A 25 -2.19 -4.13 3.05
C SER A 25 -2.84 -4.16 1.66
N GLU A 26 -3.12 -5.35 1.13
CA GLU A 26 -3.88 -5.49 -0.13
C GLU A 26 -5.38 -5.34 0.13
N GLY A 27 -6.04 -4.45 -0.60
CA GLY A 27 -7.49 -4.22 -0.56
C GLY A 27 -8.18 -4.61 -1.88
N ASP A 28 -9.28 -3.94 -2.24
CA ASP A 28 -10.05 -4.17 -3.47
C ASP A 28 -9.27 -3.80 -4.74
N GLY A 29 -8.31 -4.63 -5.13
CA GLY A 29 -7.52 -4.47 -6.36
C GLY A 29 -6.47 -3.36 -6.31
N LYS A 30 -6.20 -2.80 -5.12
CA LYS A 30 -5.09 -1.87 -4.85
C LYS A 30 -4.53 -2.08 -3.45
N TYR A 31 -3.31 -1.65 -3.24
CA TYR A 31 -2.72 -1.57 -1.90
C TYR A 31 -3.25 -0.34 -1.16
N VAL A 32 -3.41 -0.47 0.16
CA VAL A 32 -3.88 0.58 1.07
C VAL A 32 -2.90 0.71 2.24
N ILE A 33 -2.78 1.92 2.78
CA ILE A 33 -1.95 2.19 3.96
C ILE A 33 -2.90 2.30 5.16
N ASP A 34 -2.73 1.41 6.13
CA ASP A 34 -3.44 1.48 7.40
C ASP A 34 -2.79 2.57 8.26
N ALA A 35 -3.53 3.65 8.51
CA ALA A 35 -3.09 4.83 9.27
C ALA A 35 -3.47 4.74 10.75
#